data_AF-A0A1Q2CFT1-F1
#
_entry.id   AF-A0A1Q2CFT1-F1
#
_cell.length_a   1.000
_cell.length_b   1.000
_cell.length_c   1.000
_cell.angle_alpha   90.00
_cell.angle_beta   90.00
_cell.angle_gamma   90.00
#
_symmetry.space_group_name_H-M   'P 1'
#
loop_
_entity.id
_entity.type
_entity.pdbx_description
1 polymer ?
#
loop_
_entity_poly.entity_id
_entity_poly.type
_entity_poly.pdbx_seq_one_letter_code
_entity_poly.pdbx_strand_id
1 'polypeptide(L)'
;MAKSVFYSFHYDRDKFRVNLVREIKSIAGGSEVTGQNWEEVRYKTDTAIQNWIDKEMNYKKAVIVLVGRQTAERPYVQYEIERAWSMKKPLLGVRIHGLASMRDGADSAGANPFEVAGLSGVPLFDPTATDWSGRIDTKATYNELARRLPVWAEQGVTKWP
;
A
#
# COMPACT_ATOMS: atom_id res chain seq x y z
N MET A 1 3.33 -0.87 18.00
CA MET A 1 2.35 -0.82 16.89
C MET A 1 1.71 0.56 16.74
N ALA A 2 1.96 1.21 15.61
CA ALA A 2 1.33 2.49 15.26
C ALA A 2 -0.20 2.30 15.14
N LYS A 3 -0.97 2.82 16.10
CA LYS A 3 -2.43 2.66 16.18
C LYS A 3 -3.24 3.34 15.04
N SER A 4 -2.59 3.86 14.00
CA SER A 4 -3.26 4.35 12.79
C SER A 4 -2.28 4.44 11.60
N VAL A 5 -2.53 3.68 10.53
CA VAL A 5 -1.74 3.67 9.29
C VAL A 5 -2.65 4.05 8.13
N PHE A 6 -2.16 4.89 7.21
CA PHE A 6 -2.79 5.16 5.93
C PHE A 6 -2.31 4.12 4.92
N TYR A 7 -3.22 3.48 4.17
CA TYR A 7 -2.85 2.56 3.11
C TYR A 7 -3.19 3.15 1.76
N SER A 8 -2.18 3.27 0.92
CA SER A 8 -2.28 3.76 -0.46
C SER A 8 -2.18 2.58 -1.41
N PHE A 9 -3.13 2.45 -2.35
CA PHE A 9 -3.17 1.33 -3.30
C PHE A 9 -4.06 1.63 -4.51
N HIS A 10 -3.94 0.82 -5.57
CA HIS A 10 -4.86 0.89 -6.71
C HIS A 10 -6.16 0.15 -6.39
N TYR A 11 -7.24 0.90 -6.10
CA TYR A 11 -8.51 0.31 -5.68
C TYR A 11 -9.07 -0.75 -6.64
N ASP A 12 -9.29 -0.41 -7.92
CA ASP A 12 -10.00 -1.31 -8.84
C ASP A 12 -9.28 -2.63 -9.09
N ARG A 13 -7.93 -2.61 -9.15
CA ARG A 13 -7.10 -3.78 -9.44
C ARG A 13 -6.75 -4.59 -8.20
N ASP A 14 -6.51 -3.92 -7.07
CA ASP A 14 -5.85 -4.54 -5.93
C ASP A 14 -6.75 -4.73 -4.70
N LYS A 15 -8.01 -4.27 -4.71
CA LYS A 15 -8.92 -4.41 -3.56
C LYS A 15 -8.99 -5.83 -2.95
N PHE A 16 -8.95 -6.88 -3.77
CA PHE A 16 -8.98 -8.25 -3.27
C PHE A 16 -7.67 -8.68 -2.61
N ARG A 17 -6.52 -8.25 -3.16
CA ARG A 17 -5.20 -8.48 -2.56
C ARG A 17 -5.09 -7.71 -1.24
N VAL A 18 -5.57 -6.47 -1.22
CA VAL A 18 -5.61 -5.64 -0.01
C VAL A 18 -6.49 -6.27 1.07
N ASN A 19 -7.61 -6.93 0.72
CA ASN A 19 -8.40 -7.67 1.70
C ASN A 19 -7.59 -8.78 2.39
N LEU A 20 -6.71 -9.49 1.68
CA LEU A 20 -5.80 -10.46 2.30
C LEU A 20 -4.80 -9.79 3.26
N VAL A 21 -4.27 -8.62 2.89
CA VAL A 21 -3.41 -7.82 3.79
C VAL A 21 -4.18 -7.37 5.03
N ARG A 22 -5.46 -7.03 4.89
CA ARG A 22 -6.34 -6.68 6.01
C ARG A 22 -6.60 -7.85 6.93
N GLU A 23 -6.79 -9.05 6.41
CA GLU A 23 -6.98 -10.26 7.24
C GLU A 23 -5.77 -10.49 8.15
N ILE A 24 -4.55 -10.34 7.61
CA ILE A 24 -3.29 -10.39 8.37
C ILE A 24 -3.30 -9.35 9.51
N LYS A 25 -3.80 -8.14 9.22
CA LYS A 25 -3.82 -7.02 10.16
C LYS A 25 -5.07 -6.93 11.02
N SER A 26 -6.09 -7.76 10.83
CA SER A 26 -7.38 -7.66 11.53
C SER A 26 -7.28 -7.94 13.04
N ILE A 27 -6.07 -8.27 13.52
CA ILE A 27 -5.67 -8.36 14.93
C ILE A 27 -5.18 -6.99 15.50
N ALA A 28 -4.93 -5.99 14.67
CA ALA A 28 -4.43 -4.67 15.06
C ALA A 28 -5.14 -3.54 14.31
N GLY A 29 -6.25 -3.06 14.89
CA GLY A 29 -7.11 -2.01 14.34
C GLY A 29 -6.36 -0.82 13.73
N GLY A 30 -6.51 -0.66 12.42
CA GLY A 30 -6.16 0.54 11.67
C GLY A 30 -7.32 0.90 10.76
N SER A 31 -7.88 2.09 10.92
CA SER A 31 -8.89 2.61 10.01
C SER A 31 -8.23 2.95 8.68
N GLU A 32 -8.54 2.17 7.65
CA GLU A 32 -8.26 2.51 6.27
C GLU A 32 -9.34 3.44 5.72
N VAL A 33 -9.03 4.07 4.58
CA VAL A 33 -10.07 4.35 3.58
C VAL A 33 -10.76 3.03 3.29
N THR A 34 -11.90 2.80 3.92
CA THR A 34 -12.75 1.68 3.57
C THR A 34 -13.18 1.89 2.12
N GLY A 35 -13.30 0.81 1.34
CA GLY A 35 -13.74 0.92 -0.05
C GLY A 35 -15.07 1.68 -0.21
N GLN A 36 -15.89 1.73 0.85
CA GLN A 36 -17.08 2.55 0.95
C GLN A 36 -16.77 4.05 0.85
N ASN A 37 -15.82 4.58 1.65
CA ASN A 37 -15.48 6.00 1.62
C ASN A 37 -14.91 6.41 0.24
N TRP A 38 -14.16 5.51 -0.42
CA TRP A 38 -13.61 5.78 -1.75
C TRP A 38 -14.69 5.91 -2.83
N GLU A 39 -15.71 5.04 -2.84
CA GLU A 39 -16.80 5.10 -3.83
C GLU A 39 -17.61 6.41 -3.71
N GLU A 40 -17.74 6.98 -2.51
CA GLU A 40 -18.43 8.26 -2.29
C GLU A 40 -17.63 9.48 -2.77
N VAL A 41 -16.30 9.40 -2.79
CA VAL A 41 -15.43 10.54 -3.14
C VAL A 41 -14.86 10.47 -4.55
N ARG A 42 -14.79 9.28 -5.16
CA ARG A 42 -14.16 9.09 -6.48
C ARG A 42 -14.83 9.84 -7.63
N TYR A 43 -16.08 10.29 -7.44
CA TYR A 43 -16.83 11.08 -8.43
C TYR A 43 -16.75 12.59 -8.19
N LYS A 44 -16.00 13.03 -7.17
CA LYS A 44 -15.80 14.44 -6.87
C LYS A 44 -14.68 15.02 -7.74
N THR A 45 -14.50 16.33 -7.68
CA THR A 45 -13.39 17.02 -8.35
C THR A 45 -12.04 16.59 -7.76
N ASP A 46 -10.98 16.68 -8.56
CA ASP A 46 -9.61 16.34 -8.13
C ASP A 46 -9.21 17.05 -6.82
N THR A 47 -9.53 18.35 -6.72
CA THR A 47 -9.29 19.13 -5.49
C THR A 47 -10.05 18.58 -4.29
N ALA A 48 -11.29 18.13 -4.46
CA ALA A 48 -12.07 17.55 -3.39
C ALA A 48 -11.51 16.19 -2.94
N ILE A 49 -10.98 15.40 -3.89
CA ILE A 49 -10.32 14.12 -3.59
C ILE A 49 -9.00 14.36 -2.85
N GLN A 50 -8.18 15.30 -3.30
CA GLN A 50 -6.94 15.70 -2.62
C GLN A 50 -7.18 16.19 -1.19
N ASN A 51 -8.15 17.09 -1.00
CA ASN A 51 -8.53 17.58 0.34
C ASN A 51 -9.03 16.47 1.26
N TRP A 52 -9.74 15.49 0.70
CA TRP A 52 -10.20 14.33 1.45
C TRP A 52 -9.03 13.40 1.81
N ILE A 53 -8.10 13.14 0.89
CA ILE A 53 -6.85 12.40 1.17
C ILE A 53 -6.07 13.07 2.31
N ASP A 54 -5.90 14.39 2.23
CA ASP A 54 -5.22 15.19 3.26
C ASP A 54 -5.86 15.01 4.64
N LYS A 55 -7.18 15.09 4.70
CA LYS A 55 -7.95 14.92 5.94
C LYS A 55 -7.76 13.51 6.50
N GLU A 56 -7.89 12.48 5.67
CA GLU A 56 -7.75 11.09 6.11
C GLU A 56 -6.32 10.79 6.58
N MET A 57 -5.31 11.30 5.87
CA MET A 57 -3.90 11.08 6.16
C MET A 57 -3.44 11.82 7.43
N ASN A 58 -4.01 13.00 7.72
CA ASN A 58 -3.66 13.82 8.89
C ASN A 58 -3.72 13.03 10.21
N TYR A 59 -4.73 12.19 10.38
CA TYR A 59 -4.95 11.39 11.60
C TYR A 59 -4.13 10.08 11.65
N LYS A 60 -3.30 9.80 10.63
CA LYS A 60 -2.47 8.58 10.56
C LYS A 60 -1.04 8.85 10.98
N LYS A 61 -0.43 7.88 11.66
CA LYS A 61 0.96 7.96 12.14
C LYS A 61 1.99 7.55 11.09
N ALA A 62 1.62 6.74 10.10
CA ALA A 62 2.49 6.27 9.03
C ALA A 62 1.66 6.02 7.77
N VAL A 63 2.37 5.91 6.64
CA VAL A 63 1.79 5.61 5.33
C VAL A 63 2.46 4.35 4.77
N ILE A 64 1.66 3.38 4.35
CA ILE A 64 2.13 2.16 3.67
C ILE A 64 1.51 2.12 2.28
N VAL A 65 2.35 2.07 1.25
CA VAL A 65 1.91 1.90 -0.14
C VAL A 65 1.89 0.40 -0.47
N LEU A 66 0.72 -0.15 -0.82
CA LEU A 66 0.59 -1.53 -1.26
C LEU A 66 0.73 -1.58 -2.79
N VAL A 67 1.87 -2.09 -3.25
CA VAL A 67 2.33 -1.98 -4.63
C VAL A 67 1.96 -3.22 -5.44
N GLY A 68 0.90 -3.10 -6.23
CA GLY A 68 0.52 -4.00 -7.31
C GLY A 68 1.17 -3.60 -8.65
N ARG A 69 0.69 -4.18 -9.76
CA ARG A 69 1.26 -3.98 -11.09
C ARG A 69 1.20 -2.53 -11.58
N GLN A 70 0.08 -1.87 -11.35
CA GLN A 70 -0.23 -0.54 -11.91
C GLN A 70 -0.35 0.56 -10.85
N THR A 71 0.08 0.28 -9.62
CA THR A 71 -0.05 1.22 -8.50
C THR A 71 0.74 2.50 -8.73
N ALA A 72 1.95 2.41 -9.29
CA ALA A 72 2.80 3.56 -9.56
C ALA A 72 2.26 4.50 -10.65
N GLU A 73 1.32 4.03 -11.48
CA GLU A 73 0.69 4.81 -12.54
C GLU A 73 -0.51 5.64 -12.03
N ARG A 74 -0.93 5.46 -10.77
CA ARG A 74 -2.14 6.09 -10.25
C ARG A 74 -1.84 7.50 -9.74
N PRO A 75 -2.52 8.54 -10.25
CA PRO A 75 -2.24 9.92 -9.86
C PRO A 75 -2.49 10.18 -8.37
N TYR A 76 -3.53 9.56 -7.80
CA TYR A 76 -3.81 9.69 -6.37
C TYR A 76 -2.78 8.98 -5.48
N VAL A 77 -2.18 7.88 -5.95
CA VAL A 77 -1.07 7.23 -5.23
C VAL A 77 0.16 8.11 -5.21
N GLN A 78 0.49 8.76 -6.34
CA GLN A 78 1.59 9.71 -6.42
C GLN A 78 1.36 10.90 -5.48
N TYR A 79 0.16 11.47 -5.50
CA TYR A 79 -0.24 12.53 -4.58
C TYR A 79 -0.12 12.10 -3.11
N GLU A 80 -0.60 10.90 -2.75
CA GLU A 80 -0.50 10.36 -1.39
C GLU A 80 0.96 10.22 -0.92
N ILE A 81 1.86 9.78 -1.81
CA ILE A 81 3.30 9.65 -1.53
C ILE A 81 3.93 11.02 -1.29
N GLU A 82 3.74 11.95 -2.21
CA GLU A 82 4.28 13.32 -2.12
C GLU A 82 3.77 14.01 -0.85
N ARG A 83 2.47 13.84 -0.55
CA ARG A 83 1.84 14.43 0.61
C ARG A 83 2.40 13.84 1.90
N ALA A 84 2.47 12.52 2.01
CA ALA A 84 3.05 11.83 3.17
C ALA A 84 4.49 12.31 3.44
N TRP A 85 5.28 12.44 2.36
CA TRP A 85 6.66 12.92 2.42
C TRP A 85 6.74 14.38 2.89
N SER A 86 5.88 15.26 2.37
CA SER A 86 5.80 16.67 2.80
C SER A 86 5.43 16.82 4.28
N MET A 87 4.60 15.91 4.79
CA MET A 87 4.14 15.88 6.18
C MET A 87 5.11 15.18 7.13
N LYS A 88 6.28 14.73 6.63
CA LYS A 88 7.27 13.96 7.40
C LYS A 88 6.68 12.71 8.07
N LYS A 89 5.67 12.09 7.44
CA LYS A 89 5.11 10.83 7.92
C LYS A 89 6.05 9.67 7.52
N PRO A 90 6.30 8.70 8.40
CA PRO A 90 7.00 7.47 8.04
C PRO A 90 6.31 6.81 6.85
N LEU A 91 7.08 6.54 5.81
CA LEU A 91 6.63 6.01 4.53
C LEU A 91 7.41 4.73 4.20
N LEU A 92 6.69 3.72 3.71
CA LEU A 92 7.26 2.50 3.14
C LEU A 92 6.32 1.89 2.12
N GLY A 93 6.84 0.98 1.29
CA GLY A 93 6.05 0.19 0.35
C GLY A 93 6.12 -1.30 0.64
N VAL A 94 5.06 -2.02 0.27
CA VAL A 94 5.02 -3.48 0.29
C VAL A 94 4.41 -3.96 -1.02
N ARG A 95 5.12 -4.82 -1.74
CA ARG A 95 4.61 -5.45 -2.96
C ARG A 95 3.53 -6.46 -2.62
N ILE A 96 2.43 -6.40 -3.37
CA ILE A 96 1.27 -7.30 -3.20
C ILE A 96 0.92 -8.09 -4.46
N HIS A 97 1.65 -7.89 -5.57
CA HIS A 97 1.41 -8.60 -6.84
C HIS A 97 1.41 -10.12 -6.69
N GLY A 98 2.27 -10.67 -5.83
CA GLY A 98 2.33 -12.11 -5.57
C GLY A 98 1.19 -12.68 -4.72
N LEU A 99 0.31 -11.83 -4.18
CA LEU A 99 -0.89 -12.29 -3.49
C LEU A 99 -1.96 -12.74 -4.48
N ALA A 100 -2.73 -13.75 -4.08
CA ALA A 100 -3.90 -14.17 -4.81
C ALA A 100 -4.92 -13.03 -4.95
N SER A 101 -5.64 -13.03 -6.06
CA SER A 101 -6.82 -12.20 -6.31
C SER A 101 -7.96 -13.09 -6.75
N MET A 102 -9.21 -12.65 -6.54
CA MET A 102 -10.41 -13.47 -6.84
C MET A 102 -10.51 -13.91 -8.31
N ARG A 103 -9.86 -13.19 -9.24
CA ARG A 103 -10.01 -13.43 -10.69
C ARG A 103 -8.77 -14.05 -11.35
N ASP A 104 -7.57 -13.66 -10.92
CA ASP A 104 -6.37 -13.82 -11.77
C ASP A 104 -5.14 -14.41 -11.05
N GLY A 105 -5.26 -14.90 -9.81
CA GLY A 105 -4.11 -15.42 -9.06
C GLY A 105 -3.04 -14.36 -8.79
N ALA A 106 -1.76 -14.72 -8.92
CA ALA A 106 -0.64 -13.78 -8.82
C ALA A 106 -0.51 -12.92 -10.09
N ASP A 107 -0.04 -11.68 -9.94
CA ASP A 107 0.24 -10.75 -11.04
C ASP A 107 1.76 -10.53 -11.17
N SER A 108 2.19 -9.73 -12.16
CA SER A 108 3.57 -9.29 -12.27
C SER A 108 3.87 -8.09 -11.37
N ALA A 109 5.10 -7.98 -10.90
CA ALA A 109 5.59 -6.82 -10.15
C ALA A 109 5.42 -5.51 -10.94
N GLY A 110 4.88 -4.48 -10.30
CA GLY A 110 4.80 -3.13 -10.86
C GLY A 110 6.08 -2.31 -10.63
N ALA A 111 6.13 -1.11 -11.23
CA ALA A 111 7.20 -0.15 -10.97
C ALA A 111 7.22 0.29 -9.49
N ASN A 112 8.38 0.76 -9.03
CA ASN A 112 8.52 1.34 -7.69
C ASN A 112 7.86 2.73 -7.68
N PRO A 113 6.77 2.96 -6.93
CA PRO A 113 6.07 4.24 -6.95
C PRO A 113 6.88 5.37 -6.32
N PHE A 114 7.85 5.07 -5.45
CA PHE A 114 8.71 6.09 -4.84
C PHE A 114 9.72 6.65 -5.84
N GLU A 115 10.29 5.80 -6.71
CA GLU A 115 11.17 6.23 -7.79
C GLU A 115 10.43 7.10 -8.81
N VAL A 116 9.19 6.73 -9.15
CA VAL A 116 8.31 7.55 -10.02
C VAL A 116 8.03 8.91 -9.41
N ALA A 117 7.89 9.00 -8.08
CA ALA A 117 7.75 10.25 -7.34
C ALA A 117 9.08 10.98 -7.07
N GLY A 118 10.21 10.51 -7.63
CA GLY A 118 11.53 11.12 -7.44
C GLY A 118 12.11 10.96 -6.02
N LEU A 119 11.60 10.02 -5.23
CA LEU A 119 12.07 9.73 -3.88
C LEU A 119 13.09 8.58 -3.89
N SER A 120 14.18 8.73 -3.14
CA SER A 120 15.18 7.69 -2.91
C SER A 120 15.26 7.33 -1.42
N GLY A 121 15.66 6.10 -1.12
CA GLY A 121 15.83 5.61 0.26
C GLY A 121 14.54 5.18 0.97
N VAL A 122 13.38 5.28 0.33
CA VAL A 122 12.12 4.72 0.86
C VAL A 122 12.13 3.19 0.67
N PRO A 123 11.97 2.38 1.73
CA PRO A 123 12.03 0.94 1.60
C PRO A 123 10.80 0.40 0.87
N LEU A 124 11.05 -0.50 -0.08
CA LEU A 124 10.02 -1.27 -0.78
C LEU A 124 10.26 -2.76 -0.53
N PHE A 125 9.43 -3.35 0.31
CA PHE A 125 9.53 -4.76 0.69
C PHE A 125 8.80 -5.66 -0.30
N ASP A 126 9.33 -6.86 -0.52
CA ASP A 126 8.70 -7.87 -1.37
C ASP A 126 8.57 -9.22 -0.65
N PRO A 127 7.35 -9.69 -0.33
CA PRO A 127 7.12 -10.99 0.26
C PRO A 127 7.02 -12.12 -0.78
N THR A 128 7.14 -11.83 -2.08
CA THR A 128 6.85 -12.77 -3.17
C THR A 128 7.74 -14.02 -3.06
N ALA A 129 7.09 -15.17 -2.93
CA ALA A 129 7.73 -16.47 -2.88
C ALA A 129 7.41 -17.25 -4.16
N THR A 130 8.37 -18.04 -4.62
CA THR A 130 8.24 -18.89 -5.80
C THR A 130 8.38 -20.36 -5.45
N ASP A 131 7.69 -21.22 -6.19
CA ASP A 131 7.90 -22.66 -6.13
C ASP A 131 9.23 -23.07 -6.80
N TRP A 132 9.51 -24.37 -6.79
CA TRP A 132 10.72 -24.95 -7.40
C TRP A 132 10.83 -24.72 -8.92
N SER A 133 9.71 -24.40 -9.58
CA SER A 133 9.65 -24.08 -11.02
C SER A 133 9.75 -22.58 -11.31
N GLY A 134 9.93 -21.74 -10.27
CA GLY A 134 10.00 -20.29 -10.39
C GLY A 134 8.63 -19.61 -10.56
N ARG A 135 7.52 -20.34 -10.39
CA ARG A 135 6.17 -19.75 -10.42
C ARG A 135 5.83 -19.15 -9.07
N ILE A 136 5.10 -18.04 -9.06
CA ILE A 136 4.67 -17.41 -7.81
C ILE A 136 3.73 -18.35 -7.05
N ASP A 137 4.11 -18.67 -5.81
CA ASP A 137 3.26 -19.36 -4.85
C ASP A 137 2.54 -18.30 -3.99
N THR A 138 1.26 -18.12 -4.28
CA THR A 138 0.42 -17.12 -3.61
C THR A 138 0.24 -17.42 -2.12
N LYS A 139 0.26 -18.70 -1.72
CA LYS A 139 0.09 -19.13 -0.32
C LYS A 139 1.37 -18.91 0.45
N ALA A 140 2.52 -19.29 -0.11
CA ALA A 140 3.82 -18.99 0.48
C ALA A 140 4.05 -17.47 0.59
N THR A 141 3.67 -16.72 -0.44
CA THR A 141 3.73 -15.24 -0.43
C THR A 141 2.85 -14.64 0.68
N TYR A 142 1.62 -15.12 0.85
CA TYR A 142 0.75 -14.68 1.93
C TYR A 142 1.36 -14.97 3.32
N ASN A 143 1.90 -16.17 3.52
CA ASN A 143 2.53 -16.55 4.79
C ASN A 143 3.77 -15.69 5.10
N GLU A 144 4.60 -15.43 4.09
CA GLU A 144 5.79 -14.59 4.26
C GLU A 144 5.41 -13.14 4.57
N LEU A 145 4.39 -12.62 3.89
CA LEU A 145 3.83 -11.31 4.20
C LEU A 145 3.31 -11.28 5.64
N ALA A 146 2.51 -12.26 6.06
CA ALA A 146 1.95 -12.31 7.41
C ALA A 146 3.04 -12.32 8.49
N ARG A 147 4.13 -13.05 8.23
CA ARG A 147 5.27 -13.16 9.14
C ARG A 147 6.08 -11.87 9.24
N ARG A 148 6.30 -11.15 8.14
CA ARG A 148 7.21 -10.00 8.09
C ARG A 148 6.53 -8.64 8.24
N LEU A 149 5.28 -8.52 7.82
CA LEU A 149 4.55 -7.25 7.80
C LEU A 149 4.55 -6.49 9.14
N PRO A 150 4.44 -7.14 10.32
CA PRO A 150 4.54 -6.44 11.59
C PRO A 150 5.88 -5.73 11.79
N VAL A 151 6.98 -6.38 11.38
CA VAL A 151 8.34 -5.85 11.51
C VAL A 151 8.59 -4.77 10.46
N TRP A 152 8.18 -5.00 9.22
CA TRP A 152 8.32 -4.03 8.14
C TRP A 152 7.51 -2.75 8.37
N ALA A 153 6.32 -2.87 8.98
CA ALA A 153 5.47 -1.72 9.28
C ALA A 153 6.14 -0.68 10.21
N GLU A 154 7.18 -1.07 10.94
CA GLU A 154 7.94 -0.20 11.85
C GLU A 154 9.19 0.41 11.18
N GLN A 155 9.50 0.04 9.94
CA GLN A 155 10.71 0.46 9.21
C GLN A 155 10.45 1.63 8.24
N GLY A 156 9.31 2.31 8.37
CA GLY A 156 9.00 3.47 7.53
C GLY A 156 10.00 4.60 7.74
N VAL A 157 10.42 5.25 6.64
CA VAL A 157 11.38 6.37 6.68
C VAL A 157 10.65 7.70 6.52
N THR A 158 11.17 8.73 7.17
CA THR A 158 10.66 10.10 7.05
C THR A 158 11.61 10.93 6.21
N LYS A 159 11.09 12.02 5.62
CA LYS A 159 11.92 13.09 5.09
C LYS A 159 12.81 13.64 6.22
N TRP A 160 14.10 13.32 6.17
CA TRP A 160 15.10 13.87 7.10
C TRP A 160 15.19 15.39 6.91
N PRO A 161 15.42 16.17 7.99
CA PRO A 161 15.83 17.57 7.87
C PRO A 161 17.19 17.70 7.20
#